data_AF-A0A4Z0Q8R9-F1
#
_entry.id   AF-A0A4Z0Q8R9-F1
#
_cell.length_a   1.000
_cell.length_b   1.000
_cell.length_c   1.000
_cell.angle_alpha   90.00
_cell.angle_beta   90.00
_cell.angle_gamma   90.00
#
_symmetry.space_group_name_H-M   'P 1'
#
loop_
_entity.id
_entity.type
_entity.pdbx_description
1 polymer ?
#
loop_
_entity_poly.entity_id
_entity_poly.type
_entity_poly.pdbx_seq_one_letter_code
_entity_poly.pdbx_strand_id
1 'polypeptide(L)'
;MTNDTTYRQAIEELETILRALETDTVDVDDLTARVQRSAELIRLCKQKLRHAESAIERVFENLEEEDESDPESGDDTPTGPGPGLPEKEQSGRGLSGRLPF
;
A
#
# COMPACT_ATOMS: atom_id res chain seq x y z
N MET A 1 9.55 -6.39 31.64
CA MET A 1 10.46 -5.76 30.65
C MET A 1 9.73 -5.72 29.33
N THR A 2 9.33 -4.54 28.86
CA THR A 2 8.70 -4.32 27.55
C THR A 2 9.76 -4.49 26.47
N ASN A 3 9.99 -5.74 26.07
CA ASN A 3 10.83 -6.06 24.91
C ASN A 3 10.07 -5.67 23.66
N ASP A 4 10.14 -4.39 23.29
CA ASP A 4 9.70 -3.89 21.99
C ASP A 4 10.65 -4.44 20.92
N THR A 5 10.52 -5.73 20.62
CA THR A 5 11.28 -6.37 19.54
C THR A 5 10.91 -5.64 18.25
N THR A 6 11.89 -5.01 17.61
CA THR A 6 11.68 -4.35 16.32
C THR A 6 11.39 -5.39 15.23
N TYR A 7 10.76 -4.97 14.13
CA TYR A 7 10.52 -5.88 13.00
C TYR A 7 11.81 -6.54 12.52
N ARG A 8 12.91 -5.78 12.43
CA ARG A 8 14.23 -6.28 12.04
C ARG A 8 14.74 -7.36 12.98
N GLN A 9 14.70 -7.10 14.29
CA GLN A 9 15.15 -8.07 15.29
C GLN A 9 14.31 -9.36 15.26
N ALA A 10 12.99 -9.24 15.04
CA ALA A 10 12.13 -10.41 14.94
C ALA A 10 12.48 -11.28 13.71
N ILE A 11 12.86 -10.66 12.60
CA ILE A 11 13.34 -11.37 11.40
C ILE A 11 14.71 -12.01 11.63
N GLU A 12 15.66 -11.29 12.22
CA GLU A 12 16.99 -11.85 12.57
C GLU A 12 16.88 -13.06 13.50
N GLU A 13 15.98 -13.00 14.49
CA GLU A 13 15.72 -14.11 15.40
C GLU A 13 15.06 -15.30 14.66
N LEU A 14 14.10 -15.04 13.76
CA LEU A 14 13.50 -16.07 12.91
C LEU A 14 14.55 -16.78 12.06
N GLU A 15 15.46 -16.04 11.40
CA GLU A 15 16.55 -16.64 10.61
C GLU A 15 17.52 -17.46 11.47
N THR A 16 17.74 -17.03 12.71
CA THR A 16 18.58 -17.76 13.67
C THR A 16 17.93 -19.08 14.07
N ILE A 17 16.62 -19.06 14.34
CA ILE A 17 15.85 -20.27 14.62
C ILE A 17 15.87 -21.20 13.41
N LEU A 18 15.67 -20.66 12.19
CA LEU A 18 15.67 -21.44 10.95
C LEU A 18 16.99 -22.17 10.72
N ARG A 19 18.12 -21.46 10.85
CA ARG A 19 19.47 -22.06 10.78
C ARG A 19 19.68 -23.14 11.82
N ALA A 20 19.16 -22.94 13.03
CA ALA A 20 19.27 -23.93 14.08
C ALA A 20 18.41 -25.16 13.81
N LEU A 21 17.24 -25.03 13.17
CA LEU A 21 16.39 -26.17 12.79
C LEU A 21 17.00 -27.00 11.65
N GLU A 22 17.83 -26.39 10.80
CA GLU A 22 18.54 -27.07 9.71
C GLU A 22 19.76 -27.87 10.19
N THR A 23 20.13 -27.77 11.46
CA THR A 23 21.26 -28.53 12.03
C THR A 23 20.79 -29.91 12.52
N ASP A 24 21.52 -30.97 12.17
CA ASP A 24 21.16 -32.39 12.40
C ASP A 24 21.17 -32.83 13.89
N THR A 25 21.40 -31.90 14.81
CA THR A 25 21.59 -32.17 16.26
C THR A 25 20.46 -31.63 17.13
N VAL A 26 19.31 -31.25 16.55
CA VAL A 26 18.20 -30.67 17.31
C VAL A 26 17.31 -31.78 17.89
N ASP A 27 17.13 -31.76 19.20
CA ASP A 27 16.20 -32.65 19.90
C ASP A 27 14.72 -32.28 19.62
N VAL A 28 13.81 -33.25 19.69
CA VAL A 28 12.38 -33.06 19.40
C VAL A 28 11.71 -32.03 20.34
N ASP A 29 12.10 -31.98 21.61
CA ASP A 29 11.56 -31.01 22.56
C ASP A 29 12.03 -29.59 22.21
N ASP A 30 13.29 -29.46 21.80
CA ASP A 30 13.90 -28.22 21.30
C ASP A 30 13.22 -27.73 20.02
N LEU A 31 12.84 -28.66 19.13
CA LEU A 31 12.11 -28.38 17.90
C LEU A 31 10.76 -27.71 18.21
N THR A 32 10.03 -28.27 19.17
CA THR A 32 8.70 -27.78 19.57
C THR A 32 8.80 -26.37 20.15
N ALA A 33 9.77 -26.12 21.04
CA ALA A 33 9.99 -24.80 21.62
C ALA A 33 10.36 -23.75 20.55
N ARG A 34 11.24 -24.10 19.60
CA ARG A 34 11.67 -23.23 18.48
C ARG A 34 10.52 -22.89 17.54
N VAL A 35 9.65 -23.85 17.24
CA VAL A 35 8.47 -23.62 16.41
C VAL A 35 7.46 -22.70 17.12
N GLN A 36 7.21 -22.91 18.42
CA GLN A 36 6.34 -22.03 19.21
C GLN A 36 6.88 -20.59 19.21
N ARG A 37 8.18 -20.42 19.46
CA ARG A 37 8.84 -19.12 19.41
C ARG A 37 8.71 -18.46 18.03
N SER A 38 8.92 -19.22 16.96
CA SER A 38 8.74 -18.72 15.59
C SER A 38 7.32 -18.21 15.34
N ALA A 39 6.31 -18.91 15.85
CA ALA A 39 4.92 -18.50 15.71
C ALA A 39 4.63 -17.17 16.43
N GLU A 40 5.24 -16.92 17.59
CA GLU A 40 5.15 -15.64 18.30
C GLU A 40 5.77 -14.50 17.47
N LEU A 41 6.98 -14.71 16.95
CA LEU A 41 7.68 -13.72 16.13
C LEU A 41 6.89 -13.37 14.86
N ILE A 42 6.32 -14.37 14.19
CA ILE A 42 5.48 -14.17 13.00
C ILE A 42 4.24 -13.33 13.32
N ARG A 43 3.57 -13.59 14.46
CA ARG A 43 2.42 -12.80 14.89
C ARG A 43 2.80 -11.34 15.12
N LEU A 44 3.92 -11.10 15.79
CA LEU A 44 4.44 -9.77 16.04
C LEU A 44 4.77 -9.03 14.72
N CYS A 45 5.43 -9.71 13.78
CA CYS A 45 5.72 -9.16 12.46
C CYS A 45 4.44 -8.75 11.72
N LYS A 46 3.41 -9.61 11.72
CA LYS A 46 2.11 -9.30 11.11
C LYS A 46 1.45 -8.08 11.75
N GLN A 47 1.47 -7.98 13.08
CA GLN A 47 0.90 -6.84 13.78
C GLN A 47 1.60 -5.53 13.41
N LYS A 48 2.94 -5.53 13.33
CA LYS A 48 3.70 -4.33 12.92
C LYS A 48 3.40 -3.92 11.48
N LEU A 49 3.28 -4.89 10.56
CA LEU A 49 2.91 -4.60 9.17
C LEU A 49 1.51 -4.00 9.05
N ARG A 50 0.52 -4.55 9.77
CA ARG A 50 -0.83 -3.99 9.83
C ARG A 50 -0.85 -2.57 10.40
N HIS A 51 -0.07 -2.33 11.46
CA HIS A 51 0.04 -1.00 12.02
C HIS A 51 0.67 0.01 11.05
N ALA A 52 1.69 -0.42 10.31
CA ALA A 52 2.31 0.41 9.27
C ALA A 52 1.34 0.70 8.13
N GLU A 53 0.60 -0.30 7.65
CA GLU A 53 -0.45 -0.16 6.63
C GLU A 53 -1.49 0.89 7.04
N SER A 54 -2.06 0.76 8.25
CA SER A 54 -3.04 1.74 8.74
C SER A 54 -2.45 3.12 9.04
N ALA A 55 -1.15 3.22 9.32
CA ALA A 55 -0.50 4.52 9.49
C ALA A 55 -0.34 5.23 8.13
N ILE A 56 -0.02 4.46 7.08
CA ILE A 56 0.09 4.97 5.71
C ILE A 56 -1.28 5.42 5.19
N GLU A 57 -2.32 4.63 5.39
CA GLU A 57 -3.70 4.96 4.99
C GLU A 57 -4.17 6.29 5.61
N ARG A 58 -3.96 6.48 6.92
CA ARG A 58 -4.28 7.76 7.60
C ARG A 58 -3.50 8.95 7.06
N VAL A 59 -2.26 8.75 6.63
CA VAL A 59 -1.48 9.84 6.03
C VAL A 59 -2.09 10.26 4.71
N PHE A 60 -2.58 9.32 3.89
CA PHE A 60 -3.28 9.65 2.65
C PHE A 60 -4.62 10.33 2.91
N GLU A 61 -5.43 9.83 3.85
CA GLU A 61 -6.70 10.46 4.25
C GLU A 61 -6.50 11.93 4.68
N ASN A 62 -5.51 12.19 5.55
CA ASN A 62 -5.23 13.56 6.01
C ASN A 62 -4.80 14.49 4.87
N LEU A 63 -4.08 13.98 3.86
CA LEU A 63 -3.67 14.80 2.71
C LEU A 63 -4.86 15.14 1.81
N GLU A 64 -5.83 14.23 1.67
CA GLU A 64 -7.08 14.48 0.92
C GLU A 64 -7.99 15.48 1.65
N GLU A 65 -8.08 15.41 2.97
CA GLU A 65 -8.87 16.35 3.79
C GLU A 65 -8.29 17.78 3.79
N GLU A 66 -6.97 17.95 3.68
CA GLU A 66 -6.33 19.27 3.60
C GLU A 66 -6.70 20.01 2.30
N ASP A 67 -6.90 19.29 1.18
CA ASP A 67 -7.25 19.86 -0.13
C ASP A 67 -8.74 20.29 -0.24
N GLU A 68 -9.66 19.78 0.59
CA GLU A 68 -11.10 20.15 0.59
C GLU A 68 -11.45 21.37 1.46
N SER A 69 -10.48 21.98 2.13
CA SER A 69 -10.70 23.04 3.12
C SER A 69 -10.56 24.49 2.60
N ASP A 70 -10.67 24.71 1.29
CA ASP A 70 -10.76 26.06 0.70
C ASP A 70 -12.22 26.41 0.33
N PRO A 71 -12.97 27.14 1.20
CA PRO A 71 -14.29 27.64 0.86
C PRO A 71 -14.14 28.88 -0.02
N GLU A 72 -13.94 28.71 -1.33
CA GLU A 72 -14.17 29.82 -2.26
C GLU A 72 -15.68 30.08 -2.36
N SER A 73 -16.17 30.95 -1.47
CA SER A 73 -17.48 31.61 -1.58
C SER A 73 -17.30 33.04 -2.07
N GLY A 74 -17.99 33.38 -3.18
CA GLY A 74 -18.25 34.74 -3.68
C GLY A 74 -17.76 34.90 -5.13
N ASP A 75 -18.62 35.00 -6.14
CA ASP A 75 -19.47 36.17 -6.38
C ASP A 75 -20.59 35.89 -7.40
N ASP A 76 -21.67 36.64 -7.26
CA ASP A 76 -22.97 36.52 -7.88
C ASP A 76 -23.11 37.42 -9.13
N THR A 77 -23.73 36.87 -10.18
CA THR A 77 -24.50 37.48 -11.30
C THR A 77 -23.82 38.30 -12.44
N PRO A 78 -24.53 38.64 -13.55
CA PRO A 78 -25.51 37.92 -14.39
C PRO A 78 -25.25 38.02 -15.92
N THR A 79 -25.95 37.18 -16.70
CA THR A 79 -26.50 37.38 -18.08
C THR A 79 -25.77 38.25 -19.13
N GLY A 80 -25.52 37.64 -20.31
CA GLY A 80 -25.47 38.37 -21.59
C GLY A 80 -25.07 37.51 -22.81
N PRO A 81 -25.90 37.37 -23.87
CA PRO A 81 -25.68 36.41 -24.95
C PRO A 81 -24.95 37.01 -26.16
N GLY A 82 -24.23 36.17 -26.92
CA GLY A 82 -24.00 36.39 -28.35
C GLY A 82 -22.63 35.93 -28.87
N PRO A 83 -22.46 35.86 -30.20
CA PRO A 83 -23.34 35.26 -31.20
C PRO A 83 -22.65 34.07 -31.88
N GLY A 84 -23.46 33.15 -32.43
CA GLY A 84 -22.95 31.99 -33.16
C GLY A 84 -22.36 32.32 -34.53
N LEU A 85 -21.73 31.31 -35.14
CA LEU A 85 -21.74 30.94 -36.58
C LEU A 85 -20.82 29.70 -36.79
N PRO A 86 -20.94 28.92 -37.89
CA PRO A 86 -21.27 27.49 -37.82
C PRO A 86 -20.24 26.56 -38.49
N GLU A 87 -20.53 25.23 -38.48
CA GLU A 87 -20.32 24.21 -39.54
C GLU A 87 -18.98 24.22 -40.32
N LYS A 88 -18.23 23.14 -40.58
CA LYS A 88 -18.54 21.71 -40.79
C LYS A 88 -17.22 20.98 -41.16
N GLU A 89 -17.25 19.63 -41.16
CA GLU A 89 -16.43 18.73 -42.01
C GLU A 89 -14.93 18.56 -41.69
N GLN A 90 -14.29 17.39 -41.77
CA GLN A 90 -14.56 16.15 -42.50
C GLN A 90 -13.81 14.99 -41.81
N SER A 91 -14.53 13.91 -41.53
CA SER A 91 -13.98 12.62 -41.12
C SER A 91 -13.35 11.93 -42.34
N GLY A 92 -12.04 11.72 -42.31
CA GLY A 92 -11.26 11.26 -43.46
C GLY A 92 -10.12 10.31 -43.09
N ARG A 93 -10.45 9.00 -43.05
CA ARG A 93 -9.64 7.84 -43.46
C ARG A 93 -8.18 7.77 -42.94
N GLY A 94 -7.99 6.93 -41.93
CA GLY A 94 -6.73 6.23 -41.69
C GLY A 94 -6.99 4.73 -41.55
N LEU A 95 -7.18 4.02 -42.68
CA LEU A 95 -7.18 2.56 -42.71
C LEU A 95 -5.76 2.07 -42.39
N SER A 96 -5.43 1.88 -41.12
CA SER A 96 -4.20 1.21 -40.73
C SER A 96 -4.38 -0.30 -40.96
N GLY A 97 -3.66 -0.80 -41.96
CA GLY A 97 -3.72 -2.17 -42.43
C GLY A 97 -3.27 -3.19 -41.38
N ARG A 98 -4.13 -4.20 -41.21
CA ARG A 98 -3.84 -5.64 -41.24
C ARG A 98 -2.35 -6.03 -41.32
N LEU A 99 -1.86 -6.70 -40.27
CA LEU A 99 -1.01 -7.90 -40.37
C LEU A 99 -1.25 -8.79 -39.14
N PRO A 100 -1.61 -10.08 -39.31
CA PRO A 100 -1.20 -11.12 -38.40
C PRO A 100 -0.07 -11.93 -39.05
N PHE A 101 1.07 -12.00 -38.36
CA PHE A 101 1.90 -13.19 -38.30
C PHE A 101 1.94 -13.63 -36.84
#